data_AF-A0A5B8M822-F1
#
_entry.id   AF-A0A5B8M822-F1
#
_cell.length_a   1.000
_cell.length_b   1.000
_cell.length_c   1.000
_cell.angle_alpha   90.00
_cell.angle_beta   90.00
_cell.angle_gamma   90.00
#
_symmetry.space_group_name_H-M   'P 1'
#
loop_
_entity.id
_entity.type
_entity.pdbx_description
1 polymer ?
#
loop_
_entity_poly.entity_id
_entity_poly.type
_entity_poly.pdbx_seq_one_letter_code
_entity_poly.pdbx_strand_id
1 'polypeptide(L)' 'MDHTPAQELADKVAACILRSGRTKTSVADAAGIPHTTFNRKIKGHTEFTFAELLRIAAVLNVAPSTFTPYAFAVAS' A
#
# COMPACT_ATOMS: atom_id res chain seq x y z
N MET A 1 16.43 10.03 6.56
CA MET A 1 15.30 10.83 6.05
C MET A 1 14.08 10.40 6.81
N ASP A 2 13.38 11.33 7.46
CA ASP A 2 12.11 11.03 8.14
C ASP A 2 11.10 10.62 7.06
N HIS A 3 10.76 9.33 7.01
CA HIS A 3 9.72 8.86 6.11
C HIS A 3 8.40 9.27 6.72
N THR A 4 7.59 10.02 5.96
CA THR A 4 6.21 10.28 6.38
C THR A 4 5.45 8.95 6.43
N PRO A 5 4.38 8.84 7.25
CA PRO A 5 3.52 7.65 7.25
C PRO A 5 3.01 7.28 5.85
N ALA A 6 2.71 8.28 5.02
CA ALA A 6 2.30 8.09 3.63
C ALA A 6 3.41 7.46 2.77
N GLN A 7 4.67 7.88 2.93
CA GLN A 7 5.80 7.30 2.21
C GLN A 7 6.05 5.86 2.65
N GLU A 8 6.05 5.60 3.97
CA GLU A 8 6.25 4.25 4.50
C GLU A 8 5.19 3.26 3.98
N LEU A 9 3.92 3.66 4.00
CA LEU A 9 2.82 2.84 3.45
C LEU A 9 2.97 2.64 1.95
N ALA A 10 3.34 3.69 1.20
CA ALA A 10 3.58 3.59 -0.23
C ALA A 10 4.67 2.57 -0.55
N ASP A 11 5.77 2.58 0.20
CA ASP A 11 6.89 1.66 0.03
C ASP A 11 6.49 0.21 0.33
N LYS A 12 5.72 -0.02 1.41
CA LYS A 12 5.18 -1.35 1.74
C LYS A 12 4.26 -1.90 0.65
N VAL A 13 3.35 -1.05 0.14
CA VAL A 13 2.46 -1.43 -0.96
C VAL A 13 3.28 -1.72 -2.22
N ALA A 14 4.21 -0.84 -2.60
CA ALA A 14 5.05 -1.02 -3.78
C ALA A 14 5.87 -2.32 -3.71
N ALA A 15 6.43 -2.63 -2.54
CA ALA A 15 7.18 -3.87 -2.31
C ALA A 15 6.30 -5.12 -2.44
N CYS A 16 5.06 -5.08 -1.95
CA CYS A 16 4.12 -6.19 -2.13
C CYS A 16 3.71 -6.39 -3.59
N ILE A 17 3.46 -5.29 -4.32
CA ILE A 17 3.15 -5.34 -5.76
C ILE A 17 4.31 -5.98 -6.53
N LEU A 18 5.54 -5.53 -6.27
CA LEU A 18 6.74 -6.08 -6.90
C LEU A 18 6.86 -7.60 -6.66
N ARG A 19 6.70 -8.05 -5.40
CA ARG A 19 6.76 -9.48 -5.05
C ARG A 19 5.63 -10.32 -5.67
N SER A 20 4.48 -9.71 -5.93
CA SER A 20 3.33 -10.41 -6.53
C SER A 20 3.44 -10.62 -8.05
N GLY A 21 4.37 -9.91 -8.72
CA GLY A 21 4.48 -9.89 -10.18
C GLY A 21 3.37 -9.10 -10.89
N ARG A 22 2.44 -8.49 -10.16
CA ARG A 22 1.39 -7.63 -10.73
C ARG A 22 1.92 -6.24 -11.08
N THR A 23 1.25 -5.59 -12.03
CA THR A 23 1.50 -4.17 -12.34
C THR A 23 0.72 -3.26 -11.38
N LYS A 24 1.23 -2.04 -11.17
CA LYS A 24 0.53 -1.00 -10.37
C LYS A 24 -0.88 -0.74 -10.90
N THR A 25 -1.04 -0.70 -12.22
CA THR A 25 -2.32 -0.50 -12.90
C THR A 25 -3.29 -1.64 -12.60
N SER A 26 -2.86 -2.90 -12.75
CA SER A 26 -3.71 -4.06 -12.46
C SER A 26 -4.16 -4.10 -11.00
N VAL A 27 -3.31 -3.68 -10.07
CA VAL A 27 -3.66 -3.60 -8.65
C VAL A 27 -4.62 -2.46 -8.36
N ALA A 28 -4.44 -1.30 -9.00
CA ALA A 28 -5.37 -0.17 -8.88
C ALA A 28 -6.77 -0.53 -9.37
N ASP A 29 -6.87 -1.19 -10.53
CA ASP A 29 -8.13 -1.68 -11.09
C ASP A 29 -8.82 -2.67 -10.16
N ALA A 30 -8.08 -3.72 -9.74
CA ALA A 30 -8.63 -4.77 -8.89
C ALA A 30 -9.00 -4.27 -7.47
N ALA A 31 -8.29 -3.27 -6.96
CA ALA A 31 -8.60 -2.64 -5.68
C ALA A 31 -9.72 -1.59 -5.79
N GLY A 32 -10.17 -1.22 -7.00
CA GLY A 32 -11.17 -0.17 -7.21
C GLY A 32 -10.66 1.21 -6.79
N ILE A 33 -9.43 1.56 -7.17
CA ILE A 33 -8.79 2.86 -6.92
C ILE A 33 -8.49 3.53 -8.26
N PRO A 34 -8.97 4.75 -8.53
CA PRO A 34 -8.63 5.46 -9.76
C PRO A 34 -7.11 5.59 -9.94
N HIS A 35 -6.60 5.41 -11.16
CA HIS A 35 -5.15 5.33 -11.40
C HIS A 35 -4.38 6.57 -10.98
N THR A 36 -4.96 7.76 -11.18
CA THR A 36 -4.35 9.04 -10.77
C THR A 36 -4.23 9.13 -9.25
N THR A 37 -5.29 8.72 -8.54
CA THR A 37 -5.33 8.61 -7.07
C THR A 37 -4.31 7.59 -6.58
N PHE A 38 -4.30 6.39 -7.17
CA PHE A 38 -3.36 5.34 -6.84
C PHE A 38 -1.91 5.80 -7.05
N ASN A 39 -1.63 6.47 -8.18
CA ASN A 39 -0.30 6.96 -8.51
C ASN A 39 0.19 8.05 -7.56
N ARG A 40 -0.70 8.93 -7.06
CA ARG A 40 -0.33 9.87 -5.99
C ARG A 40 0.00 9.13 -4.69
N LYS A 41 -0.82 8.14 -4.32
CA LYS A 41 -0.64 7.38 -3.08
C LYS A 41 0.62 6.51 -3.09
N ILE A 42 0.88 5.79 -4.18
CA ILE A 42 2.06 4.94 -4.34
C ILE A 42 3.39 5.73 -4.47
N LYS A 43 3.30 7.05 -4.66
CA LYS A 43 4.43 7.99 -4.61
C LYS A 43 4.55 8.69 -3.25
N GLY A 44 3.73 8.33 -2.26
CA GLY A 44 3.77 8.93 -0.92
C GLY A 44 3.18 10.35 -0.83
N HIS A 45 2.56 10.88 -1.90
CA HIS A 45 2.00 12.25 -1.87
C HIS A 45 0.73 12.36 -1.02
N THR A 46 0.00 11.24 -0.86
CA THR A 46 -1.22 11.13 -0.05
C THR A 46 -1.28 9.73 0.54
N GLU A 47 -1.82 9.59 1.74
CA GLU A 47 -1.89 8.29 2.42
C GLU A 47 -2.95 7.36 1.83
N PHE A 48 -2.75 6.05 1.96
CA PHE A 48 -3.80 5.06 1.74
C PHE A 48 -4.69 4.95 2.97
N THR A 49 -6.01 4.90 2.76
CA THR A 49 -6.97 4.61 3.83
C THR A 49 -6.95 3.12 4.18
N PHE A 50 -7.42 2.75 5.38
CA PHE A 50 -7.56 1.33 5.75
C PHE A 50 -8.43 0.52 4.79
N ALA A 51 -9.52 1.11 4.28
CA ALA A 51 -10.39 0.43 3.30
C ALA A 51 -9.68 0.19 1.95
N GLU A 52 -8.78 1.08 1.54
CA GLU A 52 -7.92 0.84 0.36
C GLU A 52 -6.89 -0.25 0.65
N LEU A 53 -6.23 -0.20 1.82
CA LEU A 53 -5.24 -1.20 2.22
C LEU A 53 -5.85 -2.60 2.34
N LEU A 54 -7.07 -2.74 2.86
CA LEU A 54 -7.78 -4.03 2.91
C LEU A 54 -8.06 -4.60 1.52
N ARG A 55 -8.51 -3.77 0.58
CA ARG A 55 -8.74 -4.18 -0.82
C ARG A 55 -7.44 -4.57 -1.50
N ILE A 56 -6.38 -3.78 -1.32
CA ILE A 56 -5.04 -4.08 -1.85
C ILE A 56 -4.51 -5.38 -1.24
N ALA A 57 -4.67 -5.61 0.07
CA ALA A 57 -4.26 -6.84 0.75
C ALA A 57 -4.94 -8.07 0.14
N ALA A 58 -6.26 -7.99 -0.07
CA ALA A 58 -7.04 -9.05 -0.71
C ALA A 58 -6.58 -9.31 -2.15
N VAL A 59 -6.33 -8.26 -2.93
CA VAL A 59 -5.78 -8.39 -4.29
C VAL A 59 -4.42 -9.07 -4.24
N LEU A 60 -3.50 -8.62 -3.39
CA LEU A 60 -2.12 -9.11 -3.35
C LEU A 60 -1.96 -10.43 -2.59
N ASN A 61 -3.04 -10.98 -2.03
CA ASN A 61 -3.04 -12.18 -1.19
C ASN A 61 -2.03 -12.09 -0.02
N VAL A 62 -2.04 -10.97 0.69
CA VAL A 62 -1.22 -10.73 1.90
C VAL A 62 -2.11 -10.38 3.08
N ALA A 63 -1.62 -10.62 4.30
CA ALA A 63 -2.33 -10.19 5.50
C ALA A 63 -2.39 -8.65 5.57
N PRO A 64 -3.51 -8.03 5.98
CA PRO A 64 -3.60 -6.57 6.12
C PRO A 64 -2.53 -5.96 7.06
N SER A 65 -2.11 -6.71 8.08
CA SER A 65 -1.03 -6.33 9.01
C SER A 65 0.33 -6.14 8.33
N THR A 66 0.51 -6.62 7.09
CA THR A 66 1.69 -6.34 6.26
C THR A 66 1.90 -4.84 6.05
N PHE A 67 0.82 -4.05 6.08
CA PHE A 67 0.85 -2.61 5.89
C PHE A 67 0.93 -1.82 7.21
N THR A 68 0.99 -2.47 8.37
CA THR A 68 1.08 -1.81 9.67
C THR A 68 2.37 -0.98 9.76
N PRO A 69 2.32 0.34 10.05
CA PRO A 69 3.52 1.17 10.19
C PRO A 69 4.46 0.70 11.30
N TYR A 70 5.76 0.97 11.16
CA TYR A 70 6.81 0.51 12.07
C TYR A 70 6.61 1.01 13.51
N ALA A 71 6.04 2.22 13.67
CA ALA A 71 5.69 2.77 14.98
C ALA A 71 4.75 1.86 15.79
N PHE A 72 3.98 0.98 15.13
CA PHE A 72 3.09 0.00 15.78
C PHE A 72 3.70 -1.42 15.85
N ALA A 73 4.91 -1.63 15.32
CA ALA A 73 5.58 -2.93 15.34
C ALA A 73 6.19 -3.27 16.71
N VAL A 74 6.21 -2.31 17.65
CA VAL A 74 6.77 -2.50 19.00
C VAL A 74 5.68 -2.95 19.96
N ALA A 75 5.38 -4.24 19.93
CA ALA A 75 4.76 -4.96 21.04
C ALA A 75 5.23 -6.41 20.98
N SER A 76 6.42 -6.65 21.54
CA SER A 76 6.93 -7.98 21.85
C SER A 76 7.69 -7.90 23.15
#